data_AF-A0A929D5K4-F1
#
_entry.id   AF-A0A929D5K4-F1
#
_cell.length_a   1.000
_cell.length_b   1.000
_cell.length_c   1.000
_cell.angle_alpha   90.00
_cell.angle_beta   90.00
_cell.angle_gamma   90.00
#
_symmetry.space_group_name_H-M   'P 1'
#
loop_
_entity.id
_entity.type
_entity.pdbx_description
1 polymer ?
#
loop_
_entity_poly.entity_id
_entity_poly.type
_entity_poly.pdbx_seq_one_letter_code
_entity_poly.pdbx_strand_id
1 'polypeptide(L)'
;ACLMGMLEVAYALRNVADYVVASEDLEPGDGWPYDTILTDLRAAIGPTSSCSPRELAALIVTDYVDSYPSSNGITQASVDVSRLAAVASAVDAFTNVATSEWGAIQTARNASPDYHPWGNSYWGVDLRAFANRVHQQASSAQIKAAALDLRNAVDAFVDEEGHSPDSAGSHGVAIYFPPTSAAFLSDPDHNGYVQSNTFMPVDFVKFHNWDEWLQDYYSNAP
;
A
#
# COMPACT_ATOMS: atom_id res chain seq x y z
N ALA A 1 -6.28 8.09 9.23
CA ALA A 1 -7.35 7.12 9.53
C ALA A 1 -6.83 5.71 9.25
N CYS A 2 -7.35 4.68 9.92
CA CYS A 2 -6.87 3.30 9.79
C CYS A 2 -6.93 2.77 8.35
N LEU A 3 -5.93 1.98 7.94
CA LEU A 3 -5.91 1.17 6.72
C LEU A 3 -6.11 1.96 5.41
N MET A 4 -5.79 3.26 5.44
CA MET A 4 -5.95 4.12 4.26
C MET A 4 -4.68 4.16 3.39
N GLY A 5 -3.56 3.62 3.88
CA GLY A 5 -2.28 3.48 3.17
C GLY A 5 -2.31 2.34 2.17
N MET A 6 -3.32 2.34 1.29
CA MET A 6 -3.55 1.30 0.29
C MET A 6 -3.37 1.90 -1.11
N LEU A 7 -2.77 1.14 -2.04
CA LEU A 7 -2.59 1.57 -3.42
C LEU A 7 -3.94 1.94 -4.07
N GLU A 8 -4.98 1.16 -3.77
CA GLU A 8 -6.33 1.34 -4.29
C GLU A 8 -6.96 2.66 -3.81
N VAL A 9 -6.66 3.08 -2.58
CA VAL A 9 -7.10 4.36 -2.01
C VAL A 9 -6.37 5.52 -2.67
N ALA A 10 -5.03 5.46 -2.76
CA ALA A 10 -4.26 6.47 -3.47
C ALA A 10 -4.72 6.61 -4.93
N TYR A 11 -5.06 5.49 -5.57
CA TYR A 11 -5.60 5.49 -6.93
C TYR A 11 -6.97 6.16 -7.03
N ALA A 12 -7.88 5.92 -6.08
CA ALA A 12 -9.18 6.59 -6.05
C ALA A 12 -9.04 8.12 -5.90
N LEU A 13 -7.99 8.59 -5.21
CA LEU A 13 -7.73 10.01 -4.95
C LEU A 13 -6.90 10.70 -6.06
N ARG A 14 -6.53 9.99 -7.12
CA ARG A 14 -5.54 10.44 -8.12
C ARG A 14 -5.84 11.76 -8.84
N ASN A 15 -7.10 12.19 -8.84
CA ASN A 15 -7.55 13.41 -9.52
C ASN A 15 -7.88 14.57 -8.56
N VAL A 16 -7.64 14.41 -7.25
CA VAL A 16 -8.02 15.39 -6.23
C VAL A 16 -6.89 15.75 -5.25
N ALA A 17 -5.73 15.09 -5.33
CA ALA A 17 -4.58 15.36 -4.48
C ALA A 17 -3.27 15.12 -5.24
N ASP A 18 -2.24 15.91 -4.91
CA ASP A 18 -0.86 15.70 -5.38
C ASP A 18 -0.09 14.72 -4.47
N TYR A 19 -0.38 14.77 -3.17
CA TYR A 19 0.17 13.87 -2.15
C TYR A 19 -0.95 13.32 -1.28
N VAL A 20 -0.84 12.07 -0.88
CA VAL A 20 -1.74 11.43 0.09
C VAL A 20 -0.91 11.00 1.29
N VAL A 21 -1.37 11.32 2.49
CA VAL A 21 -0.73 10.88 3.74
C VAL A 21 -1.68 9.92 4.46
N ALA A 22 -1.24 8.68 4.69
CA ALA A 22 -2.07 7.63 5.28
C ALA A 22 -1.25 6.50 5.93
N SER A 23 -1.91 5.78 6.86
CA SER A 23 -1.37 4.61 7.56
C SER A 23 -1.75 3.31 6.86
N GLU A 24 -0.79 2.41 6.64
CA GLU A 24 -1.05 1.05 6.15
C GLU A 24 -1.84 0.22 7.18
N ASP A 25 -1.64 0.49 8.47
CA ASP A 25 -2.24 -0.25 9.59
C ASP A 25 -3.30 0.60 10.34
N LEU A 26 -3.75 0.10 11.48
CA LEU A 26 -4.52 0.84 12.49
C LEU A 26 -3.77 2.09 12.96
N GLU A 27 -4.55 3.13 13.23
CA GLU A 27 -4.07 4.30 13.93
C GLU A 27 -4.57 4.30 15.39
N PRO A 28 -3.79 4.82 16.35
CA PRO A 28 -4.27 4.98 17.72
C PRO A 28 -5.45 5.95 17.81
N GLY A 29 -6.31 5.75 18.81
CA GLY A 29 -7.54 6.55 18.97
C GLY A 29 -7.32 8.04 19.22
N ASP A 30 -6.13 8.43 19.70
CA ASP A 30 -5.75 9.84 19.87
C ASP A 30 -5.61 10.57 18.53
N GLY A 31 -5.33 9.83 17.44
CA GLY A 31 -5.20 10.36 16.08
C GLY A 31 -3.97 11.24 15.87
N TRP A 32 -4.05 12.15 14.91
CA TRP A 32 -2.90 12.94 14.50
C TRP A 32 -2.64 14.12 15.47
N PRO A 33 -1.38 14.55 15.67
CA PRO A 33 -1.04 15.72 16.49
C PRO A 33 -1.43 17.02 15.76
N TYR A 34 -2.73 17.29 15.67
CA TYR A 34 -3.28 18.37 14.86
C TYR A 34 -2.81 19.76 15.27
N ASP A 35 -2.47 19.98 16.54
CA ASP A 35 -1.92 21.25 17.00
C ASP A 35 -0.54 21.52 16.38
N THR A 36 0.33 20.51 16.31
CA THR A 36 1.62 20.57 15.62
C THR A 36 1.41 20.72 14.11
N ILE A 37 0.66 19.82 13.49
CA ILE A 37 0.44 19.79 12.04
C ILE A 37 -0.20 21.10 11.53
N LEU A 38 -1.18 21.67 12.26
CA LEU A 38 -1.81 22.92 11.86
C LEU A 38 -0.90 24.14 12.09
N THR A 39 0.02 24.07 13.05
CA THR A 39 1.07 25.08 13.24
C THR A 39 2.02 25.08 12.04
N ASP A 40 2.46 23.90 11.62
CA ASP A 40 3.34 23.71 10.47
C ASP A 40 2.66 24.07 9.17
N LEU A 41 1.39 23.69 8.97
CA LEU A 41 0.59 24.13 7.83
C LEU A 41 0.48 25.67 7.78
N ARG A 42 0.19 26.33 8.91
CA ARG A 42 0.10 27.79 8.95
C ARG A 42 1.43 28.44 8.57
N ALA A 43 2.54 27.89 9.04
CA ALA A 43 3.87 28.35 8.64
C ALA A 43 4.10 28.10 7.14
N ALA A 44 3.72 26.92 6.62
CA ALA A 44 3.88 26.51 5.24
C ALA A 44 3.11 27.40 4.24
N ILE A 45 1.89 27.83 4.58
CA ILE A 45 1.06 28.69 3.70
C ILE A 45 1.28 30.21 3.92
N GLY A 46 2.20 30.58 4.81
CA GLY A 46 2.50 31.98 5.11
C GLY A 46 3.10 32.71 3.90
N PRO A 47 2.96 34.05 3.83
CA PRO A 47 3.38 34.86 2.67
C PRO A 47 4.88 34.84 2.39
N THR A 48 5.70 34.38 3.35
CA THR A 48 7.16 34.29 3.25
C THR A 48 7.67 32.85 3.19
N SER A 49 6.77 31.86 3.13
CA SER A 49 7.15 30.45 3.14
C SER A 49 7.46 29.94 1.76
N SER A 50 8.43 29.03 1.67
CA SER A 50 8.78 28.27 0.47
C SER A 50 8.50 26.78 0.61
N CYS A 51 7.72 26.37 1.63
CA CYS A 51 7.37 24.98 1.87
C CYS A 51 6.50 24.46 0.73
N SER A 52 6.99 23.43 0.05
CA SER A 52 6.27 22.72 -1.01
C SER A 52 5.23 21.77 -0.43
N PRO A 53 4.20 21.38 -1.21
CA PRO A 53 3.23 20.35 -0.79
C PRO A 53 3.90 19.04 -0.36
N ARG A 54 5.01 18.68 -1.05
CA ARG A 54 5.86 17.53 -0.73
C ARG A 54 6.44 17.62 0.67
N GLU A 55 7.12 18.73 0.98
CA GLU A 55 7.74 18.94 2.29
C GLU A 55 6.70 18.96 3.40
N LEU A 56 5.54 19.57 3.17
CA LEU A 56 4.44 19.54 4.14
C LEU A 56 3.91 18.11 4.36
N ALA A 57 3.74 17.32 3.30
CA ALA A 57 3.29 15.93 3.42
C ALA A 57 4.29 15.07 4.21
N ALA A 58 5.59 15.26 3.98
CA ALA A 58 6.65 14.59 4.75
C ALA A 58 6.65 15.04 6.23
N LEU A 59 6.51 16.34 6.49
CA LEU A 59 6.41 16.87 7.87
C LEU A 59 5.25 16.26 8.65
N ILE A 60 4.08 16.09 8.02
CA ILE A 60 2.92 15.43 8.65
C ILE A 60 3.27 14.00 9.09
N VAL A 61 4.01 13.24 8.27
CA VAL A 61 4.46 11.88 8.61
C VAL A 61 5.39 11.93 9.80
N THR A 62 6.40 12.81 9.77
CA THR A 62 7.36 12.98 10.87
C THR A 62 6.66 13.37 12.17
N ASP A 63 5.80 14.38 12.14
CA ASP A 63 5.05 14.85 13.31
C ASP A 63 4.19 13.72 13.91
N TYR A 64 3.50 12.97 13.07
CA TYR A 64 2.69 11.83 13.51
C TYR A 64 3.55 10.79 14.22
N VAL A 65 4.69 10.40 13.64
CA VAL A 65 5.58 9.40 14.22
C VAL A 65 6.20 9.88 15.53
N ASP A 66 6.65 11.13 15.58
CA ASP A 66 7.25 11.75 16.77
C ASP A 66 6.26 11.95 17.92
N SER A 67 4.95 12.04 17.61
CA SER A 67 3.91 12.20 18.62
C SER A 67 3.60 10.93 19.44
N TYR A 68 4.05 9.77 18.97
CA TYR A 68 3.79 8.48 19.60
C TYR A 68 5.04 7.82 20.17
N PRO A 69 4.92 7.04 21.27
CA PRO A 69 6.03 6.23 21.74
C PRO A 69 6.35 5.12 20.73
N SER A 70 7.62 4.71 20.68
CA SER A 70 8.12 3.68 19.76
C SER A 70 7.55 2.25 19.98
N SER A 71 6.54 2.09 20.81
CA SER A 71 5.91 0.82 21.18
C SER A 71 4.41 0.79 20.86
N ASN A 72 3.92 1.75 20.07
CA ASN A 72 2.50 1.90 19.78
C ASN A 72 2.07 1.19 18.49
N GLY A 73 2.98 0.54 17.74
CA GLY A 73 2.64 -0.17 16.50
C GLY A 73 2.05 0.75 15.44
N ILE A 74 2.65 1.92 15.21
CA ILE A 74 2.16 2.88 14.21
C ILE A 74 2.87 2.76 12.87
N THR A 75 2.15 3.10 11.80
CA THR A 75 2.69 3.34 10.46
C THR A 75 2.12 4.65 9.92
N GLN A 76 2.87 5.37 9.09
CA GLN A 76 2.40 6.55 8.38
C GLN A 76 3.31 6.80 7.19
N ALA A 77 2.73 7.13 6.04
CA ALA A 77 3.51 7.46 4.87
C ALA A 77 2.84 8.54 4.03
N SER A 78 3.65 9.33 3.33
CA SER A 78 3.24 10.22 2.28
C SER A 78 3.59 9.61 0.92
N VAL A 79 2.67 9.68 -0.03
CA VAL A 79 2.86 9.14 -1.38
C VAL A 79 2.64 10.23 -2.44
N ASP A 80 3.48 10.23 -3.47
CA ASP A 80 3.44 11.16 -4.62
C ASP A 80 2.51 10.61 -5.71
N VAL A 81 1.31 11.19 -5.82
CA VAL A 81 0.28 10.74 -6.76
C VAL A 81 0.74 10.85 -8.22
N SER A 82 1.70 11.73 -8.54
CA SER A 82 2.25 11.82 -9.90
C SER A 82 2.98 10.54 -10.35
N ARG A 83 3.39 9.69 -9.40
CA ARG A 83 4.08 8.41 -9.64
C ARG A 83 3.14 7.22 -9.72
N LEU A 84 1.87 7.40 -9.38
CA LEU A 84 0.87 6.34 -9.30
C LEU A 84 0.72 5.56 -10.62
N ALA A 85 0.78 6.25 -11.77
CA ALA A 85 0.72 5.59 -13.09
C ALA A 85 1.89 4.62 -13.32
N ALA A 86 3.08 4.94 -12.79
CA ALA A 86 4.25 4.05 -12.87
C ALA A 86 4.09 2.82 -11.99
N VAL A 87 3.57 2.99 -10.76
CA VAL A 87 3.27 1.86 -9.86
C VAL A 87 2.22 0.94 -10.48
N ALA A 88 1.13 1.50 -10.98
CA ALA A 88 0.06 0.73 -11.62
C ALA A 88 0.57 -0.06 -12.84
N SER A 89 1.39 0.59 -13.69
CA SER A 89 2.03 -0.10 -14.82
C SER A 89 2.98 -1.22 -14.38
N ALA A 90 3.68 -1.05 -13.26
CA ALA A 90 4.56 -2.08 -12.72
C ALA A 90 3.79 -3.25 -12.10
N VAL A 91 2.63 -2.98 -11.48
CA VAL A 91 1.68 -4.02 -11.04
C VAL A 91 1.18 -4.82 -12.25
N ASP A 92 0.76 -4.16 -13.33
CA ASP A 92 0.34 -4.85 -14.56
C ASP A 92 1.48 -5.68 -15.17
N ALA A 93 2.69 -5.12 -15.23
CA ALA A 93 3.86 -5.85 -15.73
C ALA A 93 4.18 -7.09 -14.88
N PHE A 94 4.06 -6.98 -13.56
CA PHE A 94 4.24 -8.10 -12.62
C PHE A 94 3.17 -9.18 -12.84
N THR A 95 1.89 -8.82 -12.84
CA THR A 95 0.77 -9.77 -13.00
C THR A 95 0.82 -10.52 -14.33
N ASN A 96 1.27 -9.85 -15.41
CA ASN A 96 1.43 -10.47 -16.73
C ASN A 96 2.46 -11.60 -16.78
N VAL A 97 3.46 -11.62 -15.88
CA VAL A 97 4.52 -12.65 -15.86
C VAL A 97 4.44 -13.58 -14.66
N ALA A 98 3.82 -13.14 -13.57
CA ALA A 98 3.66 -13.89 -12.34
C ALA A 98 2.52 -14.92 -12.43
N THR A 99 2.43 -15.67 -13.54
CA THR A 99 1.39 -16.68 -13.81
C THR A 99 1.84 -18.12 -13.51
N SER A 100 2.88 -18.25 -12.69
CA SER A 100 3.51 -19.52 -12.31
C SER A 100 4.28 -19.35 -11.00
N GLU A 101 4.92 -20.41 -10.50
CA GLU A 101 5.67 -20.38 -9.23
C GLU A 101 4.82 -19.93 -8.02
N TRP A 102 3.53 -20.28 -8.03
CA TRP A 102 2.55 -19.85 -7.03
C TRP A 102 2.97 -20.12 -5.59
N GLY A 103 3.67 -21.24 -5.31
CA GLY A 103 4.19 -21.53 -3.98
C GLY A 103 5.28 -20.53 -3.52
N ALA A 104 6.12 -20.05 -4.42
CA ALA A 104 7.11 -19.01 -4.10
C ALA A 104 6.42 -17.66 -3.86
N ILE A 105 5.41 -17.33 -4.66
CA ILE A 105 4.60 -16.10 -4.49
C ILE A 105 3.83 -16.14 -3.16
N GLN A 106 3.22 -17.28 -2.81
CA GLN A 106 2.54 -17.47 -1.53
C GLN A 106 3.52 -17.35 -0.35
N THR A 107 4.71 -17.94 -0.46
CA THR A 107 5.75 -17.83 0.57
C THR A 107 6.21 -16.37 0.74
N ALA A 108 6.38 -15.65 -0.37
CA ALA A 108 6.76 -14.24 -0.35
C ALA A 108 5.70 -13.39 0.34
N ARG A 109 4.42 -13.60 -0.03
CA ARG A 109 3.29 -12.96 0.62
C ARG A 109 3.27 -13.24 2.12
N ASN A 110 3.36 -14.51 2.52
CA ASN A 110 3.14 -14.92 3.92
C ASN A 110 4.26 -14.43 4.84
N ALA A 111 5.39 -14.05 4.27
CA ALA A 111 6.52 -13.46 4.97
C ALA A 111 6.51 -11.91 4.95
N SER A 112 5.63 -11.27 4.18
CA SER A 112 5.45 -9.81 4.19
C SER A 112 4.52 -9.38 5.32
N PRO A 113 4.68 -8.15 5.85
CA PRO A 113 3.69 -7.56 6.73
C PRO A 113 2.30 -7.56 6.10
N ASP A 114 1.32 -7.90 6.93
CA ASP A 114 -0.09 -8.02 6.59
C ASP A 114 -0.89 -7.18 7.59
N TYR A 115 -1.85 -6.42 7.08
CA TYR A 115 -2.60 -5.42 7.82
C TYR A 115 -4.08 -5.81 7.92
N HIS A 116 -4.40 -6.86 8.67
CA HIS A 116 -5.76 -7.38 8.86
C HIS A 116 -6.23 -7.27 10.33
N PRO A 117 -6.67 -6.10 10.80
CA PRO A 117 -6.93 -5.93 12.23
C PRO A 117 -8.18 -6.66 12.75
N TRP A 118 -9.15 -6.96 11.88
CA TRP A 118 -10.45 -7.49 12.30
C TRP A 118 -10.98 -8.60 11.40
N GLY A 119 -11.32 -9.73 12.03
CA GLY A 119 -12.15 -10.77 11.44
C GLY A 119 -11.59 -11.30 10.12
N ASN A 120 -12.44 -11.31 9.10
CA ASN A 120 -12.19 -11.85 7.77
C ASN A 120 -12.02 -10.76 6.70
N SER A 121 -11.78 -9.51 7.07
CA SER A 121 -11.75 -8.34 6.18
C SER A 121 -10.42 -7.59 6.23
N TYR A 122 -10.19 -6.70 5.27
CA TYR A 122 -9.03 -5.79 5.20
C TYR A 122 -7.69 -6.50 5.02
N TRP A 123 -7.58 -7.40 4.03
CA TRP A 123 -6.32 -8.12 3.81
C TRP A 123 -5.29 -7.32 3.02
N GLY A 124 -4.75 -6.24 3.60
CA GLY A 124 -3.64 -5.49 3.01
C GLY A 124 -2.31 -6.22 3.21
N VAL A 125 -1.45 -6.28 2.18
CA VAL A 125 -0.05 -6.71 2.30
C VAL A 125 0.87 -5.59 1.87
N ASP A 126 1.98 -5.37 2.58
CA ASP A 126 3.00 -4.40 2.18
C ASP A 126 3.53 -4.74 0.78
N LEU A 127 3.27 -3.86 -0.18
CA LEU A 127 3.51 -4.10 -1.60
C LEU A 127 5.01 -4.14 -1.92
N ARG A 128 5.79 -3.28 -1.26
CA ARG A 128 7.23 -3.18 -1.48
C ARG A 128 7.96 -4.40 -0.92
N ALA A 129 7.62 -4.82 0.29
CA ALA A 129 8.13 -6.01 0.95
C ALA A 129 7.75 -7.26 0.15
N PHE A 130 6.48 -7.37 -0.27
CA PHE A 130 6.01 -8.46 -1.12
C PHE A 130 6.82 -8.56 -2.41
N ALA A 131 6.93 -7.47 -3.17
CA ALA A 131 7.68 -7.44 -4.41
C ALA A 131 9.16 -7.81 -4.21
N ASN A 132 9.79 -7.29 -3.14
CA ASN A 132 11.17 -7.65 -2.81
C ASN A 132 11.33 -9.13 -2.47
N ARG A 133 10.37 -9.73 -1.76
CA ARG A 133 10.40 -11.16 -1.41
C ARG A 133 10.18 -12.05 -2.63
N VAL A 134 9.25 -11.70 -3.51
CA VAL A 134 9.08 -12.42 -4.78
C VAL A 134 10.37 -12.36 -5.60
N HIS A 135 11.01 -11.19 -5.69
CA HIS A 135 12.31 -11.05 -6.34
C HIS A 135 13.39 -11.97 -5.76
N GLN A 136 13.39 -12.20 -4.44
CA GLN A 136 14.36 -13.07 -3.77
C GLN A 136 14.06 -14.56 -3.92
N GLN A 137 12.78 -14.93 -3.96
CA GLN A 137 12.33 -16.33 -3.85
C GLN A 137 11.98 -16.97 -5.19
N ALA A 138 11.55 -16.18 -6.18
CA ALA A 138 11.25 -16.71 -7.51
C ALA A 138 12.52 -17.21 -8.21
N SER A 139 12.35 -18.26 -9.02
CA SER A 139 13.40 -18.83 -9.87
C SER A 139 13.40 -18.23 -11.27
N SER A 140 12.21 -17.92 -11.81
CA SER A 140 12.03 -17.29 -13.13
C SER A 140 12.65 -15.91 -13.18
N ALA A 141 13.60 -15.71 -14.10
CA ALA A 141 14.24 -14.41 -14.31
C ALA A 141 13.23 -13.29 -14.66
N GLN A 142 12.15 -13.63 -15.36
CA GLN A 142 11.10 -12.67 -15.72
C GLN A 142 10.30 -12.22 -14.49
N ILE A 143 9.89 -13.16 -13.63
CA ILE A 143 9.19 -12.85 -12.39
C ILE A 143 10.09 -12.01 -11.47
N LYS A 144 11.36 -12.40 -11.32
CA LYS A 144 12.32 -11.64 -10.50
C LYS A 144 12.51 -10.22 -11.01
N ALA A 145 12.63 -10.02 -12.32
CA ALA A 145 12.81 -8.69 -12.89
C ALA A 145 11.56 -7.82 -12.68
N ALA A 146 10.37 -8.35 -12.99
CA ALA A 146 9.13 -7.60 -12.82
C ALA A 146 8.84 -7.26 -11.34
N ALA A 147 9.15 -8.17 -10.41
CA ALA A 147 9.04 -7.91 -8.98
C ALA A 147 10.04 -6.85 -8.50
N LEU A 148 11.25 -6.82 -9.05
CA LEU A 148 12.22 -5.77 -8.77
C LEU A 148 11.76 -4.41 -9.29
N ASP A 149 11.22 -4.37 -10.50
CA ASP A 149 10.69 -3.14 -11.11
C ASP A 149 9.49 -2.60 -10.32
N LEU A 150 8.58 -3.48 -9.88
CA LEU A 150 7.48 -3.14 -8.99
C LEU A 150 7.98 -2.55 -7.66
N ARG A 151 8.96 -3.21 -7.02
CA ARG A 151 9.57 -2.70 -5.79
C ARG A 151 10.14 -1.28 -6.00
N ASN A 152 10.90 -1.07 -7.08
CA ASN A 152 11.51 0.22 -7.37
C ASN A 152 10.47 1.31 -7.71
N ALA A 153 9.35 0.92 -8.35
CA ALA A 153 8.24 1.84 -8.60
C ALA A 153 7.58 2.30 -7.29
N VAL A 154 7.41 1.38 -6.33
CA VAL A 154 6.91 1.71 -5.00
C VAL A 154 7.90 2.58 -4.23
N ASP A 155 9.20 2.25 -4.24
CA ASP A 155 10.26 3.06 -3.62
C ASP A 155 10.28 4.51 -4.16
N ALA A 156 9.88 4.72 -5.43
CA ALA A 156 9.79 6.05 -6.03
C ALA A 156 8.43 6.76 -5.80
N PHE A 157 7.41 6.02 -5.39
CA PHE A 157 6.06 6.51 -5.12
C PHE A 157 5.89 6.98 -3.68
N VAL A 158 6.50 6.27 -2.74
CA VAL A 158 6.53 6.64 -1.31
C VAL A 158 7.57 7.74 -1.12
N ASP A 159 7.13 8.91 -0.66
CA ASP A 159 7.98 10.09 -0.49
C ASP A 159 8.63 10.15 0.89
N GLU A 160 7.83 9.96 1.94
CA GLU A 160 8.26 9.83 3.33
C GLU A 160 7.51 8.67 3.98
N GLU A 161 8.19 7.90 4.81
CA GLU A 161 7.63 6.76 5.52
C GLU A 161 8.18 6.74 6.94
N GLY A 162 7.31 6.45 7.91
CA GLY A 162 7.75 6.22 9.26
C GLY A 162 6.83 5.28 10.03
N HIS A 163 7.46 4.48 10.88
CA HIS A 163 6.80 3.46 11.68
C HIS A 163 7.47 3.28 13.05
N SER A 164 6.74 2.68 13.98
CA SER A 164 7.33 2.20 15.23
C SER A 164 8.15 0.91 15.01
N PRO A 165 9.20 0.66 15.80
CA PRO A 165 10.03 -0.55 15.72
C PRO A 165 9.29 -1.90 15.68
N ASP A 166 8.10 -2.00 16.28
CA ASP A 166 7.25 -3.18 16.26
C ASP A 166 6.48 -3.39 14.95
N SER A 167 6.32 -2.33 14.15
CA SER A 167 5.80 -2.35 12.78
C SER A 167 6.91 -2.41 11.72
N ALA A 168 8.12 -2.85 12.13
CA ALA A 168 9.27 -2.95 11.24
C ALA A 168 8.98 -3.80 10.01
N GLY A 169 9.35 -3.26 8.86
CA GLY A 169 9.11 -3.89 7.56
C GLY A 169 7.88 -3.37 6.83
N SER A 170 7.14 -2.42 7.42
CA SER A 170 6.21 -1.54 6.71
C SER A 170 6.99 -0.54 5.84
N HIS A 171 6.44 -0.19 4.69
CA HIS A 171 7.11 0.66 3.70
C HIS A 171 6.16 1.68 3.04
N GLY A 172 4.98 1.89 3.62
CA GLY A 172 4.10 3.03 3.36
C GLY A 172 2.98 2.79 2.34
N VAL A 173 2.93 1.63 1.68
CA VAL A 173 1.77 1.28 0.85
C VAL A 173 1.51 -0.22 0.78
N ALA A 174 0.29 -0.57 1.16
CA ALA A 174 -0.24 -1.92 1.05
C ALA A 174 -1.12 -2.08 -0.20
N ILE A 175 -1.37 -3.34 -0.58
CA ILE A 175 -2.34 -3.72 -1.63
C ILE A 175 -3.23 -4.84 -1.11
N TYR A 176 -4.48 -4.91 -1.56
CA TYR A 176 -5.36 -6.00 -1.17
C TYR A 176 -4.88 -7.34 -1.73
N PHE A 177 -4.55 -8.26 -0.83
CA PHE A 177 -4.17 -9.62 -1.17
C PHE A 177 -4.46 -10.53 0.03
N PRO A 178 -5.59 -11.23 0.13
CA PRO A 178 -5.86 -12.25 1.17
C PRO A 178 -4.95 -13.51 1.13
N PRO A 179 -4.63 -14.15 2.28
CA PRO A 179 -3.58 -15.20 2.36
C PRO A 179 -3.94 -16.50 1.67
N THR A 180 -5.24 -16.75 1.50
CA THR A 180 -5.77 -17.97 0.92
C THR A 180 -7.04 -17.66 0.13
N SER A 181 -7.42 -18.57 -0.77
CA SER A 181 -8.72 -18.51 -1.46
C SER A 181 -9.88 -18.49 -0.45
N ALA A 182 -9.77 -19.24 0.65
CA ALA A 182 -10.78 -19.22 1.71
C ALA A 182 -10.89 -17.85 2.39
N ALA A 183 -9.75 -17.19 2.66
CA ALA A 183 -9.73 -15.84 3.23
C ALA A 183 -10.36 -14.82 2.27
N PHE A 184 -9.98 -14.87 0.98
CA PHE A 184 -10.59 -14.04 -0.07
C PHE A 184 -12.11 -14.24 -0.13
N LEU A 185 -12.59 -15.47 -0.26
CA LEU A 185 -14.04 -15.75 -0.36
C LEU A 185 -14.81 -15.42 0.92
N SER A 186 -14.14 -15.45 2.08
CA SER A 186 -14.76 -15.10 3.35
C SER A 186 -14.86 -13.59 3.58
N ASP A 187 -14.06 -12.78 2.89
CA ASP A 187 -14.06 -11.33 3.05
C ASP A 187 -15.38 -10.75 2.53
N PRO A 188 -16.15 -9.98 3.34
CA PRO A 188 -17.42 -9.42 2.90
C PRO A 188 -17.31 -8.51 1.67
N ASP A 189 -16.15 -7.91 1.45
CA ASP A 189 -15.92 -6.91 0.40
C ASP A 189 -15.15 -7.48 -0.82
N HIS A 190 -14.85 -8.80 -0.85
CA HIS A 190 -14.10 -9.43 -1.95
C HIS A 190 -14.73 -9.22 -3.34
N ASN A 191 -16.06 -9.03 -3.41
CA ASN A 191 -16.75 -8.70 -4.65
C ASN A 191 -16.25 -7.38 -5.28
N GLY A 192 -15.65 -6.49 -4.51
CA GLY A 192 -14.96 -5.29 -5.01
C GLY A 192 -13.79 -5.60 -5.95
N TYR A 193 -13.22 -6.81 -5.84
CA TYR A 193 -12.10 -7.36 -6.60
C TYR A 193 -12.55 -8.49 -7.52
N VAL A 194 -13.74 -8.34 -8.11
CA VAL A 194 -14.27 -9.24 -9.12
C VAL A 194 -14.64 -8.42 -10.34
N GLN A 195 -14.04 -8.74 -11.49
CA GLN A 195 -14.22 -8.02 -12.77
C GLN A 195 -15.68 -7.78 -13.16
N SER A 196 -16.58 -8.71 -12.84
CA SER A 196 -18.01 -8.60 -13.16
C SER A 196 -18.79 -7.67 -12.22
N ASN A 197 -18.17 -7.14 -11.17
CA ASN A 197 -18.84 -6.29 -10.20
C ASN A 197 -19.14 -4.90 -10.76
N THR A 198 -20.42 -4.56 -10.85
CA THR A 198 -20.89 -3.24 -11.25
C THR A 198 -21.33 -2.37 -10.07
N PHE A 199 -21.30 -2.89 -8.84
CA PHE A 199 -21.74 -2.21 -7.63
C PHE A 199 -20.55 -1.82 -6.75
N MET A 200 -20.27 -0.51 -6.68
CA MET A 200 -19.10 0.05 -5.98
C MET A 200 -17.74 -0.64 -6.28
N PRO A 201 -17.43 -0.96 -7.55
CA PRO A 201 -16.15 -1.55 -7.91
C PRO A 201 -14.95 -0.65 -7.56
N VAL A 202 -13.88 -1.28 -7.08
CA VAL A 202 -12.62 -0.61 -6.74
C VAL A 202 -12.00 -0.05 -8.02
N ASP A 203 -11.71 1.25 -8.04
CA ASP A 203 -11.34 1.95 -9.28
C ASP A 203 -10.01 1.47 -9.86
N PHE A 204 -9.05 1.07 -9.01
CA PHE A 204 -7.76 0.52 -9.44
C PHE A 204 -7.95 -0.74 -10.30
N VAL A 205 -8.67 -1.73 -9.80
CA VAL A 205 -8.83 -3.04 -10.47
C VAL A 205 -9.76 -3.00 -11.67
N LYS A 206 -10.54 -1.94 -11.87
CA LYS A 206 -11.25 -1.74 -13.15
C LYS A 206 -10.33 -1.49 -14.34
N PHE A 207 -9.16 -0.91 -14.08
CA PHE A 207 -8.26 -0.42 -15.10
C PHE A 207 -6.91 -1.16 -15.12
N HIS A 208 -6.69 -2.07 -14.17
CA HIS A 208 -5.45 -2.78 -13.93
C HIS A 208 -5.72 -4.23 -13.55
N ASN A 209 -4.80 -5.14 -13.86
CA ASN A 209 -5.07 -6.58 -13.93
C ASN A 209 -5.01 -7.32 -12.58
N TRP A 210 -5.04 -6.58 -11.46
CA TRP A 210 -4.77 -7.18 -10.14
C TRP A 210 -5.90 -8.11 -9.71
N ASP A 211 -7.16 -7.77 -9.97
CA ASP A 211 -8.28 -8.64 -9.62
C ASP A 211 -8.31 -9.91 -10.47
N GLU A 212 -8.11 -9.86 -11.79
CA GLU A 212 -8.05 -11.09 -12.60
C GLU A 212 -6.86 -11.96 -12.21
N TRP A 213 -5.71 -11.36 -11.89
CA TRP A 213 -4.56 -12.09 -11.39
C TRP A 213 -4.83 -12.75 -10.03
N LEU A 214 -5.54 -12.07 -9.11
CA LEU A 214 -5.96 -12.67 -7.84
C LEU A 214 -6.83 -13.92 -8.08
N GLN A 215 -7.78 -13.87 -9.02
CA GLN A 215 -8.62 -15.03 -9.34
C GLN A 215 -7.80 -16.21 -9.89
N ASP A 216 -6.84 -15.95 -10.78
CA ASP A 216 -5.94 -16.99 -11.30
C ASP A 216 -5.02 -17.53 -10.19
N TYR A 217 -4.45 -16.64 -9.38
CA TYR A 217 -3.66 -17.00 -8.22
C TYR A 217 -4.43 -17.93 -7.28
N TYR A 218 -5.65 -17.57 -6.85
CA TYR A 218 -6.43 -18.41 -5.93
C TYR A 218 -6.95 -19.72 -6.53
N SER A 219 -6.97 -19.83 -7.85
CA SER A 219 -7.33 -21.07 -8.55
C SER A 219 -6.16 -22.06 -8.65
N ASN A 220 -4.92 -21.59 -8.51
CA ASN A 220 -3.71 -22.39 -8.74
C ASN A 220 -2.73 -22.43 -7.56
N ALA A 221 -2.80 -21.46 -6.65
CA ALA A 221 -1.94 -21.40 -5.48
C ALA A 221 -2.25 -22.55 -4.51
N PRO A 222 -1.21 -23.12 -3.87
CA PRO A 222 -1.36 -24.26 -2.96
C PRO A 222 -2.11 -23.94 -1.67
#